data_AF-A0A1M6K9E3-F1
#
_entry.id   AF-A0A1M6K9E3-F1
#
_cell.length_a   1.000
_cell.length_b   1.000
_cell.length_c   1.000
_cell.angle_alpha   90.00
_cell.angle_beta   90.00
_cell.angle_gamma   90.00
#
_symmetry.space_group_name_H-M   'P 1'
#
loop_
_entity.id
_entity.type
_entity.pdbx_description
1 polymer ?
#
loop_
_entity_poly.entity_id
_entity_poly.type
_entity_poly.pdbx_seq_one_letter_code
_entity_poly.pdbx_strand_id
1 'polypeptide(L)' 'MLEKIIIIFISVNTIFLLGYALGRRIGKAQGEKIGYQESKTVLRMKANMFSQCPICNQYVKKL' A
#
# COMPACT_ATOMS: atom_id res chain seq x y z
N MET A 1 5.00 10.71 -36.31
CA MET A 1 5.45 11.19 -34.98
C MET A 1 4.37 11.03 -33.93
N LEU A 2 3.13 11.46 -34.19
CA LEU A 2 2.00 11.34 -33.27
C LEU A 2 1.70 9.91 -32.80
N GLU A 3 1.71 8.93 -33.71
CA GLU A 3 1.47 7.51 -33.36
C GLU A 3 2.50 6.97 -32.35
N LYS A 4 3.78 7.33 -32.51
CA LYS A 4 4.84 6.94 -31.57
C LYS A 4 4.62 7.54 -30.18
N ILE A 5 4.14 8.79 -30.11
CA ILE A 5 3.81 9.46 -28.84
C ILE A 5 2.63 8.76 -28.16
N ILE A 6 1.59 8.39 -28.91
CA ILE A 6 0.43 7.68 -28.38
C ILE A 6 0.84 6.32 -27.79
N ILE A 7 1.69 5.57 -28.50
CA ILE A 7 2.18 4.27 -28.02
C ILE A 7 2.97 4.41 -26.71
N ILE A 8 3.85 5.42 -26.60
CA ILE A 8 4.60 5.71 -25.37
C ILE A 8 3.65 6.08 -24.23
N PHE A 9 2.62 6.88 -24.51
CA PHE A 9 1.66 7.28 -23.49
C PHE A 9 0.87 6.08 -22.96
N ILE A 10 0.41 5.19 -23.84
CA ILE A 10 -0.32 3.98 -23.46
C ILE A 10 0.59 3.04 -22.65
N SER A 11 1.85 2.84 -23.05
CA SER A 11 2.75 1.93 -22.35
C SER A 11 3.05 2.41 -20.93
N VAL A 12 3.34 3.70 -20.75
CA VAL A 12 3.58 4.29 -19.42
C VAL A 12 2.35 4.17 -18.53
N ASN A 13 1.17 4.49 -19.04
CA ASN A 13 -0.08 4.37 -18.27
C ASN A 13 -0.38 2.92 -17.89
N THR A 14 -0.14 1.97 -18.80
CA THR A 14 -0.37 0.55 -18.53
C THR A 14 0.55 0.03 -17.43
N ILE A 15 1.84 0.37 -17.49
CA ILE A 15 2.82 0.00 -16.45
C ILE A 15 2.42 0.60 -15.10
N PHE A 16 2.04 1.88 -15.07
CA PHE A 16 1.60 2.55 -13.86
C PHE A 16 0.37 1.89 -13.23
N LEU A 17 -0.66 1.62 -14.04
CA LEU A 17 -1.90 1.00 -13.57
C LEU A 17 -1.67 -0.43 -13.06
N LEU A 18 -0.82 -1.21 -13.73
CA LEU A 18 -0.45 -2.55 -13.28
C LEU A 18 0.30 -2.50 -11.94
N GLY A 19 1.29 -1.62 -11.83
CA GLY A 19 2.04 -1.42 -10.58
C GLY A 19 1.13 -1.03 -9.42
N TYR A 20 0.21 -0.09 -9.64
CA TYR A 20 -0.76 0.33 -8.64
C TYR A 20 -1.72 -0.81 -8.22
N ALA A 21 -2.24 -1.57 -9.18
CA ALA A 21 -3.14 -2.68 -8.89
C ALA A 21 -2.43 -3.80 -8.10
N LEU A 22 -1.20 -4.16 -8.47
CA LEU A 22 -0.39 -5.14 -7.77
C LEU A 22 -0.05 -4.67 -6.35
N GLY A 23 0.40 -3.42 -6.20
CA GLY A 23 0.71 -2.83 -4.90
C GLY A 23 -0.49 -2.86 -3.96
N ARG A 24 -1.70 -2.52 -4.45
CA ARG A 24 -2.92 -2.55 -3.64
C ARG A 24 -3.28 -3.97 -3.18
N ARG A 25 -3.11 -4.98 -4.04
CA ARG A 25 -3.38 -6.39 -3.70
C ARG A 25 -2.40 -6.90 -2.65
N ILE A 26 -1.12 -6.63 -2.82
CA ILE A 26 -0.08 -7.03 -1.87
C ILE A 26 -0.31 -6.34 -0.52
N GLY A 27 -0.57 -5.03 -0.51
CA GLY A 27 -0.87 -4.28 0.71
C GLY A 27 -2.09 -4.82 1.44
N LYS A 28 -3.16 -5.18 0.73
CA LYS A 28 -4.35 -5.82 1.32
C LYS A 28 -4.01 -7.18 1.93
N ALA A 29 -3.31 -8.05 1.20
CA ALA A 29 -2.95 -9.38 1.69
C ALA A 29 -2.03 -9.32 2.92
N GLN A 30 -1.08 -8.38 2.95
CA GLN A 30 -0.23 -8.15 4.12
C GLN A 30 -1.04 -7.62 5.30
N GLY A 31 -1.92 -6.65 5.07
CA GLY A 31 -2.80 -6.11 6.12
C GLY A 31 -3.75 -7.17 6.70
N GLU A 32 -4.30 -8.05 5.87
CA GLU A 32 -5.12 -9.18 6.34
C GLU A 32 -4.29 -10.17 7.15
N LYS A 33 -3.09 -10.55 6.67
CA LYS A 33 -2.20 -11.46 7.39
C LYS A 33 -1.82 -10.92 8.77
N ILE A 34 -1.43 -9.65 8.86
CA ILE A 34 -1.07 -8.99 10.12
C ILE A 34 -2.30 -8.85 11.03
N GLY A 35 -3.45 -8.48 10.47
CA GLY A 35 -4.71 -8.34 11.20
C GLY A 35 -5.27 -9.67 11.73
N TYR A 36 -4.94 -10.79 11.08
CA TYR A 36 -5.32 -12.13 11.54
C TYR A 36 -4.37 -12.69 12.60
N GLN A 37 -3.09 -12.30 12.55
CA GLN A 37 -2.06 -12.76 13.47
C GLN A 37 -2.05 -11.98 14.79
N GLU A 38 -2.48 -10.72 14.80
CA GLU A 38 -2.45 -9.86 15.99
C GLU A 38 -3.83 -9.25 16.29
N SER A 39 -4.23 -9.29 17.55
CA SER A 39 -5.49 -8.67 17.97
C SER A 39 -5.46 -7.16 17.76
N LYS A 40 -6.64 -6.56 17.54
CA LYS A 40 -6.80 -5.10 17.34
C LYS A 40 -6.12 -4.28 18.44
N THR A 41 -6.08 -4.80 19.66
CA THR A 41 -5.46 -4.16 20.83
C THR A 41 -3.93 -4.13 20.71
N VAL A 42 -3.31 -5.22 20.28
CA VAL A 42 -1.85 -5.32 20.08
C VAL A 42 -1.41 -4.40 18.95
N LEU A 43 -2.16 -4.34 17.86
CA LEU A 43 -1.87 -3.45 16.73
C LEU A 43 -1.92 -1.98 17.12
N ARG A 44 -2.91 -1.58 17.93
CA ARG A 44 -3.00 -0.21 18.48
C ARG A 44 -1.86 0.10 19.44
N MET A 45 -1.48 -0.86 20.29
CA MET A 45 -0.36 -0.70 21.20
C MET A 45 0.96 -0.49 20.44
N LYS A 46 1.22 -1.28 19.39
CA LYS A 46 2.38 -1.11 18.51
C LYS A 46 2.34 0.21 17.76
N ALA A 47 1.19 0.61 17.21
CA ALA A 47 1.06 1.89 16.53
C ALA A 47 1.36 3.08 17.46
N ASN A 48 0.94 3.02 18.73
CA ASN A 48 1.26 4.03 19.74
C ASN A 48 2.73 3.99 20.20
N MET A 49 3.34 2.80 20.25
CA MET A 49 4.73 2.64 20.69
C MET A 49 5.71 3.17 19.63
N PHE A 50 5.50 2.80 18.36
CA PHE A 50 6.37 3.17 17.24
C PHE A 50 5.92 4.46 16.52
N SER A 51 4.78 5.05 16.89
CA SER A 51 4.13 6.19 16.20
C SER A 51 3.91 5.93 14.70
N GLN A 52 3.88 4.67 14.30
CA GLN A 52 3.78 4.21 12.92
C GLN A 52 2.86 2.99 12.85
N CYS A 53 2.01 2.94 11.83
CA CYS A 53 1.09 1.85 11.63
C CYS A 53 1.87 0.60 11.20
N PRO A 54 1.79 -0.53 11.94
CA PRO A 54 2.55 -1.74 11.60
C PRO A 54 2.08 -2.40 10.29
N ILE A 55 0.96 -1.95 9.72
CA ILE A 55 0.38 -2.50 8.48
C ILE A 55 0.80 -1.69 7.25
N CYS A 56 0.74 -0.36 7.31
CA CYS A 56 0.99 0.52 6.16
C CYS A 56 2.23 1.41 6.34
N ASN A 57 2.95 1.27 7.47
CA ASN A 57 4.12 2.05 7.84
C ASN A 57 3.93 3.58 7.81
N GLN A 58 2.68 4.05 7.82
CA GLN A 58 2.35 5.47 7.87
C GLN A 58 2.44 5.99 9.30
N TYR A 59 2.86 7.25 9.44
CA TYR A 59 2.95 7.91 10.74
C TYR A 59 1.55 8.10 11.34
N VAL A 60 1.36 7.67 12.57
CA VAL A 60 0.08 7.78 13.29
C VAL A 60 0.23 8.88 14.30
N LYS A 61 -0.60 9.93 14.18
CA LYS A 61 -0.64 11.01 15.16
C LYS A 61 -1.11 10.42 16.49
N LYS A 62 -0.28 10.51 17.54
CA LYS A 62 -0.68 10.11 18.90
C LYS A 62 -1.91 10.95 19.29
N LEU A 63 -2.99 10.25 19.63
CA LEU A 63 -4.16 10.82 20.31
C LEU A 63 -3.80 11.07 21.77
#